data_AF-A0A1G5QWN5-F1
#
_entry.id   AF-A0A1G5QWN5-F1
#
_cell.length_a   1.000
_cell.length_b   1.000
_cell.length_c   1.000
_cell.angle_alpha   90.00
_cell.angle_beta   90.00
_cell.angle_gamma   90.00
#
_symmetry.space_group_name_H-M   'P 1'
#
loop_
_entity.id
_entity.type
_entity.pdbx_description
1 polymer ?
#
loop_
_entity_poly.entity_id
_entity_poly.type
_entity_poly.pdbx_seq_one_letter_code
_entity_poly.pdbx_strand_id
1 'polypeptide(L)'
;MTNNKWRFNDELWEKMRPLIPEHKTQHPPGTHRKRVDNRAAMDAIFFVLRMGCQWNALNATEICSSSSAHRRFQEWRDAGVFERFWQNGWLACEPLALIDWSWLSLDGCLTKSPLAGAKKQAVTPQTEGNKA
;
A
#
# COMPACT_ATOMS: atom_id res chain seq x y z
N MET A 1 -14.13 20.62 -3.16
CA MET A 1 -13.23 19.46 -3.17
C MET A 1 -14.09 18.22 -2.94
N THR A 2 -14.44 17.50 -4.00
CA THR A 2 -15.31 16.31 -3.91
C THR A 2 -14.54 15.22 -3.16
N ASN A 3 -14.90 15.02 -1.89
CA ASN A 3 -14.33 14.00 -1.02
C ASN A 3 -14.77 12.61 -1.52
N ASN A 4 -14.13 12.14 -2.58
CA ASN A 4 -14.42 10.84 -3.15
C ASN A 4 -13.62 9.84 -2.30
N LYS A 5 -14.24 9.35 -1.22
CA LYS A 5 -13.68 8.46 -0.18
C LYS A 5 -12.84 7.28 -0.72
N TRP A 6 -13.05 6.94 -1.98
CA TRP A 6 -12.52 5.78 -2.67
C TRP A 6 -11.43 6.11 -3.70
N ARG A 7 -11.07 7.39 -3.86
CA ARG A 7 -9.97 7.82 -4.72
C ARG A 7 -8.71 8.07 -3.91
N PHE A 8 -7.56 7.88 -4.55
CA PHE A 8 -6.29 8.23 -3.96
C PHE A 8 -6.21 9.76 -3.80
N ASN A 9 -5.62 10.25 -2.70
CA ASN A 9 -5.52 11.68 -2.44
C ASN A 9 -4.66 12.38 -3.52
N ASP A 10 -5.07 13.57 -3.97
CA ASP A 10 -4.40 14.30 -5.06
C ASP A 10 -2.97 14.75 -4.70
N GLU A 11 -2.74 15.19 -3.46
CA GLU A 11 -1.41 15.63 -3.01
C GLU A 11 -0.45 14.43 -2.92
N LEU A 12 -0.93 13.29 -2.44
CA LEU A 12 -0.15 12.05 -2.43
C LEU A 12 0.10 11.56 -3.85
N TRP A 13 -0.86 11.72 -4.75
CA TRP A 13 -0.68 11.39 -6.16
C TRP A 13 0.43 12.20 -6.79
N GLU A 14 0.48 13.51 -6.55
CA GLU A 14 1.54 14.36 -7.11
C GLU A 14 2.94 13.97 -6.62
N LYS A 15 3.04 13.42 -5.40
CA LYS A 15 4.30 12.86 -4.88
C LYS A 15 4.63 11.49 -5.48
N MET A 16 3.62 10.67 -5.78
CA MET A 16 3.82 9.32 -6.32
C MET A 16 4.09 9.31 -7.83
N ARG A 17 3.38 10.16 -8.59
CA ARG A 17 3.41 10.18 -10.06
C ARG A 17 4.83 10.24 -10.65
N PRO A 18 5.76 11.06 -10.13
CA PRO A 18 7.14 11.12 -10.64
C PRO A 18 7.96 9.85 -10.44
N LEU A 19 7.56 8.98 -9.50
CA LEU A 19 8.25 7.72 -9.20
C LEU A 19 7.87 6.60 -10.17
N ILE A 20 6.79 6.79 -10.94
CA ILE A 20 6.28 5.81 -11.89
C ILE A 20 7.18 5.82 -13.13
N PRO A 21 7.79 4.68 -13.51
CA PRO A 21 8.64 4.63 -14.68
C PRO A 21 7.84 4.91 -15.95
N GLU A 22 8.44 5.66 -16.87
CA GLU A 22 7.88 5.87 -18.19
C GLU A 22 7.73 4.54 -18.94
N HIS A 23 6.56 4.32 -19.52
CA HIS A 23 6.33 3.13 -20.33
C HIS A 23 6.85 3.34 -21.75
N LYS A 24 7.92 2.64 -22.10
CA LYS A 24 8.41 2.60 -23.48
C LYS A 24 7.52 1.67 -24.31
N THR A 25 6.70 2.24 -25.19
CA THR A 25 5.91 1.46 -26.15
C THR A 25 6.84 1.02 -27.29
N GLN A 26 7.08 -0.29 -27.43
CA GLN A 26 7.95 -0.84 -28.48
C GLN A 26 7.19 -1.21 -29.76
N HIS A 27 5.86 -1.10 -29.76
CA HIS A 27 5.01 -1.53 -30.87
C HIS A 27 4.54 -0.34 -31.74
N PRO A 28 4.31 -0.55 -33.04
CA PRO A 28 3.80 0.47 -33.93
C PRO A 28 2.49 1.11 -33.40
N PRO A 29 2.30 2.43 -33.58
CA PRO A 29 1.07 3.11 -33.17
C PRO A 29 -0.15 2.48 -33.85
N GLY A 30 -1.19 2.15 -33.06
CA GLY A 30 -2.48 1.69 -33.57
C GLY A 30 -2.76 0.19 -33.48
N THR A 31 -1.76 -0.65 -33.17
CA THR A 31 -1.95 -2.11 -33.11
C THR A 31 -2.53 -2.62 -31.79
N HIS A 32 -2.42 -1.84 -30.70
CA HIS A 32 -2.83 -2.28 -29.37
C HIS A 32 -3.76 -1.30 -28.67
N ARG A 33 -4.61 -1.85 -27.80
CA ARG A 33 -5.50 -1.07 -26.93
C ARG A 33 -4.67 -0.12 -26.07
N LYS A 34 -5.07 1.15 -26.02
CA LYS A 34 -4.42 2.16 -25.17
C LYS A 34 -4.32 1.66 -23.74
N ARG A 35 -3.17 1.88 -23.15
CA ARG A 35 -2.87 1.54 -21.75
C ARG A 35 -3.78 2.36 -20.82
N VAL A 36 -4.26 1.74 -19.75
CA VAL A 36 -5.05 2.44 -18.72
C VAL A 36 -4.22 3.60 -18.15
N ASP A 37 -4.89 4.73 -17.92
CA ASP A 37 -4.30 5.90 -17.29
C ASP A 37 -3.69 5.56 -15.93
N ASN A 38 -2.54 6.17 -15.60
CA ASN A 38 -1.83 5.85 -14.36
C ASN A 38 -2.65 6.28 -13.13
N ARG A 39 -3.39 7.39 -13.19
CA ARG A 39 -4.22 7.82 -12.05
C ARG A 39 -5.38 6.87 -11.84
N ALA A 40 -6.08 6.48 -12.91
CA ALA A 40 -7.15 5.48 -12.83
C ALA A 40 -6.65 4.13 -12.27
N ALA A 41 -5.46 3.69 -12.68
CA ALA A 41 -4.85 2.47 -12.15
C ALA A 41 -4.52 2.60 -10.66
N MET A 42 -4.02 3.75 -10.20
CA MET A 42 -3.72 3.96 -8.79
C MET A 42 -4.98 4.05 -7.93
N ASP A 43 -6.02 4.77 -8.40
CA ASP A 43 -7.31 4.83 -7.72
C ASP A 43 -7.91 3.42 -7.56
N ALA A 44 -7.80 2.57 -8.59
CA ALA A 44 -8.23 1.17 -8.54
C ALA A 44 -7.41 0.30 -7.55
N ILE A 45 -6.08 0.42 -7.55
CA ILE A 45 -5.21 -0.28 -6.60
C ILE A 45 -5.55 0.14 -5.16
N PHE A 46 -5.68 1.45 -4.93
CA PHE A 46 -6.05 2.00 -3.64
C PHE A 46 -7.40 1.49 -3.17
N PHE A 47 -8.41 1.43 -4.04
CA PHE A 47 -9.72 0.87 -3.73
C PHE A 47 -9.62 -0.58 -3.23
N VAL A 48 -8.91 -1.45 -3.95
CA VAL A 48 -8.72 -2.86 -3.57
C VAL A 48 -8.06 -2.96 -2.20
N LEU A 49 -6.98 -2.21 -1.97
CA LEU A 49 -6.26 -2.22 -0.69
C LEU A 49 -7.10 -1.66 0.47
N ARG A 50 -7.88 -0.61 0.22
CA ARG A 50 -8.71 0.04 1.25
C ARG A 50 -9.90 -0.82 1.67
N MET A 51 -10.48 -1.55 0.73
CA MET A 51 -11.66 -2.41 0.93
C MET A 51 -11.30 -3.84 1.31
N GLY A 52 -10.06 -4.28 1.04
CA GLY A 52 -9.65 -5.67 1.22
C GLY A 52 -10.42 -6.64 0.31
N CYS A 53 -10.95 -6.17 -0.82
CA CYS A 53 -11.73 -7.00 -1.72
C CYS A 53 -10.82 -7.78 -2.68
N GLN A 54 -11.37 -8.82 -3.31
CA GLN A 54 -10.67 -9.56 -4.35
C GLN A 54 -10.47 -8.68 -5.59
N TRP A 55 -9.34 -8.85 -6.29
CA TRP A 55 -9.05 -8.09 -7.51
C TRP A 55 -10.18 -8.15 -8.55
N ASN A 56 -10.83 -9.30 -8.73
CA ASN A 56 -11.93 -9.44 -9.70
C ASN A 56 -13.18 -8.64 -9.32
N ALA A 57 -13.39 -8.34 -8.05
CA ALA A 57 -14.49 -7.49 -7.60
C ALA A 57 -14.32 -6.04 -8.10
N LEU A 58 -13.09 -5.61 -8.43
CA LEU A 58 -12.83 -4.30 -9.03
C LEU A 58 -13.60 -4.10 -10.35
N ASN A 59 -13.87 -5.16 -11.12
CA ASN A 59 -14.56 -5.05 -12.40
C ASN A 59 -15.97 -4.45 -12.28
N ALA A 60 -16.58 -4.48 -11.08
CA ALA A 60 -17.88 -3.86 -10.82
C ALA A 60 -17.81 -2.34 -10.55
N THR A 61 -16.62 -1.76 -10.42
CA THR A 61 -16.41 -0.35 -10.01
C THR A 61 -16.26 0.63 -11.17
N GLU A 62 -16.18 0.12 -12.41
CA GLU A 62 -15.94 0.90 -13.64
C GLU A 62 -14.64 1.74 -13.68
N ILE A 63 -13.80 1.72 -12.63
CA ILE A 63 -12.54 2.47 -12.58
C ILE A 63 -11.57 1.97 -13.67
N CYS A 64 -11.26 0.67 -13.64
CA CYS A 64 -10.57 -0.05 -14.71
C CYS A 64 -10.70 -1.57 -14.50
N SER A 65 -10.23 -2.37 -15.46
CA SER A 65 -10.26 -3.82 -15.33
C SER A 65 -9.31 -4.32 -14.24
N SER A 66 -9.72 -5.39 -13.54
CA SER A 66 -8.92 -6.09 -12.53
C SER A 66 -7.53 -6.47 -13.05
N SER A 67 -7.49 -7.00 -14.28
CA SER A 67 -6.25 -7.37 -14.97
C SER A 67 -5.31 -6.18 -15.19
N SER A 68 -5.86 -5.02 -15.56
CA SER A 68 -5.06 -3.81 -15.81
C SER A 68 -4.50 -3.23 -14.53
N ALA A 69 -5.32 -3.17 -13.46
CA ALA A 69 -4.89 -2.71 -12.16
C ALA A 69 -3.82 -3.64 -11.55
N HIS A 70 -4.06 -4.95 -11.58
CA HIS A 70 -3.14 -5.92 -11.01
C HIS A 70 -1.80 -5.96 -11.75
N ARG A 71 -1.81 -5.92 -13.09
CA ARG A 71 -0.59 -5.79 -13.89
C ARG A 71 0.17 -4.51 -13.52
N ARG A 72 -0.53 -3.38 -13.35
CA ARG A 72 0.09 -2.11 -12.95
C ARG A 72 0.73 -2.20 -11.57
N PHE A 73 0.02 -2.83 -10.62
CA PHE A 73 0.53 -3.08 -9.28
C PHE A 73 1.83 -3.88 -9.31
N GLN A 74 1.88 -4.98 -10.07
CA GLN A 74 3.09 -5.79 -10.21
C GLN A 74 4.24 -4.99 -10.83
N GLU A 75 4.01 -4.31 -11.96
CA GLU A 75 5.03 -3.50 -12.62
C GLU A 75 5.61 -2.42 -11.70
N TRP A 76 4.75 -1.75 -10.92
CA TRP A 76 5.17 -0.70 -10.00
C TRP A 76 5.85 -1.24 -8.75
N ARG A 77 5.41 -2.39 -8.24
CA ARG A 77 6.08 -3.09 -7.15
C ARG A 77 7.48 -3.50 -7.58
N ASP A 78 7.61 -4.15 -8.72
CA ASP A 78 8.89 -4.68 -9.22
C ASP A 78 9.84 -3.53 -9.60
N ALA A 79 9.30 -2.39 -10.05
CA ALA A 79 10.07 -1.17 -10.26
C ALA A 79 10.41 -0.41 -8.97
N GLY A 80 9.94 -0.83 -7.80
CA GLY A 80 10.21 -0.18 -6.50
C GLY A 80 9.45 1.12 -6.25
N VAL A 81 8.37 1.39 -6.99
CA VAL A 81 7.59 2.65 -6.88
C VAL A 81 7.02 2.81 -5.47
N PHE A 82 6.38 1.77 -4.94
CA PHE A 82 5.75 1.81 -3.61
C PHE A 82 6.77 1.95 -2.48
N GLU A 83 7.91 1.27 -2.60
CA GLU A 83 8.99 1.36 -1.62
C GLU A 83 9.59 2.78 -1.58
N ARG A 84 9.92 3.36 -2.73
CA ARG A 84 10.40 4.75 -2.80
C ARG A 84 9.36 5.73 -2.28
N PHE A 85 8.08 5.52 -2.60
CA PHE A 85 7.00 6.37 -2.10
C PHE A 85 6.90 6.30 -0.57
N TRP A 86 7.01 5.12 0.01
CA TRP A 86 7.04 4.91 1.45
C TRP A 86 8.24 5.59 2.12
N GLN A 87 9.45 5.43 1.58
CA GLN A 87 10.67 6.08 2.07
C GLN A 87 10.55 7.61 2.03
N ASN A 88 10.02 8.17 0.94
CA ASN A 88 9.77 9.61 0.83
C ASN A 88 8.74 10.10 1.85
N GLY A 89 7.71 9.28 2.14
CA GLY A 89 6.76 9.55 3.21
C GLY A 89 7.44 9.63 4.57
N TRP A 90 8.40 8.74 4.84
CA TRP A 90 9.17 8.74 6.08
C TRP A 90 9.99 10.01 6.26
N LEU A 91 10.75 10.40 5.23
CA LEU A 91 11.54 11.64 5.24
C LEU A 91 10.67 12.88 5.44
N ALA A 92 9.47 12.89 4.87
CA ALA A 92 8.52 14.00 5.08
C ALA A 92 7.97 14.05 6.52
N CYS A 93 7.92 12.91 7.22
CA CYS A 93 7.46 12.80 8.60
C CYS A 93 8.56 13.01 9.64
N GLU A 94 9.84 12.89 9.28
CA GLU A 94 10.98 13.04 10.19
C GLU A 94 10.92 14.36 11.01
N PRO A 95 10.64 15.54 10.42
CA PRO A 95 10.55 16.78 11.19
C PRO A 95 9.39 16.82 12.19
N LEU A 96 8.39 15.96 12.02
CA LEU A 96 7.23 15.90 12.91
C LEU A 96 7.55 15.18 14.23
N ALA A 97 8.70 14.51 14.33
CA ALA A 97 9.15 13.76 15.51
C ALA A 97 8.07 12.81 16.09
N LEU A 98 7.21 12.26 15.21
CA LEU A 98 6.07 11.43 15.60
C LEU A 98 6.46 9.99 16.00
N ILE A 99 7.71 9.60 15.73
CA ILE A 99 8.23 8.28 16.06
C ILE A 99 9.29 8.44 17.15
N ASP A 100 9.05 7.80 18.29
CA ASP A 100 10.05 7.66 19.34
C ASP A 100 10.96 6.48 19.01
N TRP A 101 12.21 6.76 18.64
CA TRP A 101 13.20 5.74 18.28
C TRP A 101 13.82 5.04 19.49
N SER A 102 13.63 5.57 20.70
CA SER A 102 14.12 4.92 21.92
C SER A 102 13.30 3.67 22.28
N TRP A 103 12.13 3.52 21.66
CA TRP A 103 11.19 2.47 21.97
C TRP A 103 10.59 1.85 20.70
N LEU A 104 10.64 0.52 20.59
CA LEU A 104 10.05 -0.23 19.49
C LEU A 104 9.03 -1.23 20.04
N SER A 105 7.77 -1.09 19.62
CA SER A 105 6.78 -2.16 19.81
C SER A 105 6.93 -3.19 18.70
N LEU A 106 7.22 -4.44 19.05
CA LEU A 106 7.12 -5.56 18.12
C LEU A 106 5.70 -6.14 18.23
N ASP A 107 4.81 -5.79 17.31
CA ASP A 107 3.53 -6.48 17.20
C ASP A 107 3.70 -7.79 16.42
N GLY A 108 3.16 -8.86 16.96
CA GLY A 108 3.28 -10.19 16.39
C GLY A 108 2.01 -10.99 16.63
N CYS A 109 1.47 -11.59 15.58
CA CYS A 109 0.37 -12.54 15.72
C CYS A 109 0.93 -13.88 16.24
N LEU A 110 0.97 -14.05 17.56
CA LEU A 110 1.27 -15.34 18.18
C LEU A 110 0.07 -16.27 18.01
N THR A 111 0.01 -16.97 16.89
CA THR A 111 -0.92 -18.08 16.74
C THR A 111 -0.44 -19.25 17.60
N LYS A 112 -1.38 -19.97 18.23
CA LYS A 112 -1.04 -21.23 18.91
C LYS A 112 -0.39 -22.15 17.88
N SER A 113 0.75 -22.76 18.22
CA SER A 113 1.22 -23.93 17.48
C SER A 113 0.08 -24.96 17.42
N PRO A 114 -0.29 -25.49 16.23
CA PRO A 114 -1.38 -26.47 16.08
C PRO A 114 -1.23 -27.69 17.00
N LEU A 115 -0.02 -27.94 17.48
CA LEU A 115 0.37 -29.02 18.38
C LEU A 115 1.23 -28.47 19.53
N ALA A 116 0.64 -27.72 20.46
CA ALA A 116 1.36 -27.30 21.65
C ALA A 116 1.31 -28.41 22.72
N GLY A 117 2.32 -29.28 22.70
CA GLY A 117 2.72 -30.05 23.87
C GLY A 117 2.96 -29.12 25.07
N ALA A 118 2.72 -29.64 26.27
CA ALA A 118 2.64 -28.82 27.49
C ALA A 118 3.96 -28.11 27.85
N LYS A 119 3.83 -26.82 28.24
CA LYS A 119 4.73 -25.96 29.04
C LYS A 119 5.83 -25.19 28.25
N LYS A 120 6.26 -23.97 28.60
CA LYS A 120 6.15 -23.10 29.80
C LYS A 120 5.88 -21.65 29.36
N GLN A 121 5.05 -20.90 30.10
CA GLN A 121 4.90 -19.45 29.90
C GLN A 121 6.14 -18.72 30.47
N ALA A 122 6.75 -17.86 29.67
CA ALA A 122 7.74 -16.91 30.15
C ALA A 122 7.03 -15.76 30.88
N VAL A 123 7.64 -15.25 31.95
CA VAL A 123 7.09 -14.14 32.73
C VAL A 123 7.31 -12.84 31.95
N THR A 124 6.22 -12.19 31.54
CA THR A 124 6.25 -10.87 30.89
C THR A 124 6.35 -9.78 31.96
N PRO A 125 7.25 -8.78 31.84
CA PRO A 125 7.29 -7.62 32.73
C PRO A 125 5.96 -6.86 32.69
N GLN A 126 5.48 -6.37 33.84
CA GLN A 126 4.29 -5.51 33.88
C GLN A 126 4.65 -4.10 33.44
N THR A 127 3.86 -3.54 32.52
CA THR A 127 3.87 -2.11 32.20
C THR A 127 3.46 -1.35 33.46
N GLU A 128 4.34 -0.49 33.98
CA GLU A 128 4.00 0.36 35.12
C GLU A 128 2.79 1.21 34.76
N GLY A 129 1.71 1.06 35.55
CA GLY A 129 0.48 1.81 35.37
C GLY A 129 0.75 3.31 35.51
N ASN A 130 0.24 4.08 34.56
CA ASN A 130 0.32 5.53 34.57
C ASN A 130 -0.26 6.06 35.90
N LYS A 131 0.58 6.68 36.73
CA LYS A 131 0.14 7.32 37.97
C LYS A 131 -0.60 8.62 37.60
N ALA A 132 -1.86 8.70 38.02
CA ALA A 132 -2.68 9.90 37.95
C ALA A 132 -2.16 10.99 38.89
#